data_AF-K9SW94-F1
#
_entry.id   AF-K9SW94-F1
#
_cell.length_a   1.000
_cell.length_b   1.000
_cell.length_c   1.000
_cell.angle_alpha   90.00
_cell.angle_beta   90.00
_cell.angle_gamma   90.00
#
_symmetry.space_group_name_H-M   'P 1'
#
loop_
_entity.id
_entity.type
_entity.pdbx_description
1 polymer ?
#
loop_
_entity_poly.entity_id
_entity_poly.type
_entity_poly.pdbx_seq_one_letter_code
_entity_poly.pdbx_strand_id
1 'polypeptide(L)'
;MIKRIRIQNFKSFQDAELNLSEISVLVGTNASGKSNIRDAFRFLHGISRGYQIAEIIGEKYADGVLQWRGIRGGLREIMFYGSQSFAIEVEIVAPNPDPDLSANWSEGELLNFTYRIEIITTPENPTPLIKSESLTCVHIENPIEPVSYLL
;
A
#
# COMPACT_ATOMS: atom_id res chain seq x y z
N MET A 1 0.17 -7.26 -10.13
CA MET A 1 1.39 -6.45 -10.10
C MET A 1 1.09 -5.07 -9.56
N ILE A 2 1.91 -4.55 -8.63
CA ILE A 2 1.81 -3.15 -8.16
C ILE A 2 2.44 -2.24 -9.21
N LYS A 3 1.73 -1.18 -9.64
CA LYS A 3 2.17 -0.23 -10.67
C LYS A 3 2.55 1.13 -10.11
N ARG A 4 1.86 1.59 -9.07
CA ARG A 4 2.11 2.90 -8.44
C ARG A 4 1.86 2.81 -6.94
N ILE A 5 2.62 3.58 -6.18
CA ILE A 5 2.30 3.86 -4.78
C ILE A 5 2.42 5.38 -4.55
N ARG A 6 1.42 5.97 -3.91
CA ARG A 6 1.46 7.35 -3.41
C ARG A 6 1.35 7.34 -1.89
N ILE A 7 2.23 8.10 -1.26
CA ILE A 7 2.45 8.12 0.18
C ILE A 7 2.32 9.56 0.64
N GLN A 8 1.40 9.83 1.57
CA GLN A 8 1.14 11.17 2.07
C GLN A 8 1.23 11.20 3.59
N ASN A 9 1.94 12.20 4.11
CA ASN A 9 2.16 12.45 5.53
C ASN A 9 2.64 11.21 6.32
N PHE A 10 3.47 10.36 5.70
CA PHE A 10 3.96 9.12 6.30
C PHE A 10 5.47 9.21 6.53
N LYS A 11 5.89 9.11 7.79
CA LYS A 11 7.29 9.20 8.22
C LYS A 11 8.00 10.44 7.65
N SER A 12 8.96 10.27 6.75
CA SER A 12 9.72 11.36 6.14
C SER A 12 9.07 11.92 4.87
N PHE A 13 7.93 11.38 4.43
CA PHE A 13 7.26 11.79 3.20
C PHE A 13 6.05 12.66 3.50
N GLN A 14 6.07 13.92 3.02
CA GLN A 14 4.91 14.79 3.03
C GLN A 14 3.94 14.40 1.90
N ASP A 15 4.45 14.31 0.67
CA ASP A 15 3.75 13.71 -0.48
C ASP A 15 4.83 13.12 -1.39
N ALA A 16 4.74 11.83 -1.70
CA ALA A 16 5.67 11.13 -2.56
C ALA A 16 4.92 10.12 -3.42
N GLU A 17 5.31 10.03 -4.68
CA GLU A 17 4.76 9.07 -5.64
C GLU A 17 5.90 8.28 -6.28
N LEU A 18 5.70 6.97 -6.43
CA LEU A 18 6.64 6.06 -7.05
C LEU A 18 5.91 5.15 -8.05
N ASN A 19 6.35 5.22 -9.31
CA ASN A 19 5.98 4.26 -10.35
C ASN A 19 6.89 3.04 -10.27
N LEU A 20 6.30 1.86 -10.44
CA LEU A 20 6.96 0.57 -10.25
C LEU A 20 6.86 -0.25 -11.53
N SER A 21 8.02 -0.75 -11.96
CA SER A 21 8.16 -1.75 -13.02
C SER A 21 8.32 -3.15 -12.39
N GLU A 22 8.46 -4.18 -13.22
CA GLU A 22 8.60 -5.57 -12.75
C GLU A 22 9.78 -5.75 -11.78
N ILE A 23 10.85 -4.99 -12.03
CA ILE A 23 12.01 -4.90 -11.17
C ILE A 23 12.31 -3.42 -10.94
N SER A 24 12.08 -2.96 -9.71
CA SER A 24 12.37 -1.58 -9.29
C SER A 24 13.51 -1.57 -8.28
N VAL A 25 14.61 -0.87 -8.60
CA VAL A 25 15.78 -0.73 -7.72
C VAL A 25 15.80 0.66 -7.10
N LEU A 26 15.74 0.72 -5.77
CA LEU A 26 15.74 1.98 -5.02
C LEU A 26 17.14 2.32 -4.50
N VAL A 27 17.75 3.38 -5.04
CA VAL A 27 19.11 3.84 -4.69
C VAL A 27 19.07 5.24 -4.06
N GLY A 28 19.97 5.51 -3.12
CA GLY A 28 20.09 6.81 -2.46
C GLY A 28 20.96 6.75 -1.20
N THR A 29 21.33 7.90 -0.65
CA THR A 29 22.14 8.00 0.57
C THR A 29 21.40 7.53 1.82
N ASN A 30 22.11 7.29 2.93
CA ASN A 30 21.46 7.01 4.20
C ASN A 30 20.50 8.14 4.60
N ALA A 31 19.42 7.78 5.29
CA ALA A 31 18.32 8.68 5.67
C ALA A 31 17.52 9.31 4.53
N SER A 32 17.75 8.94 3.26
CA SER A 32 16.96 9.43 2.11
C SER A 32 15.52 8.90 2.00
N GLY A 33 14.99 8.24 3.04
CA GLY A 33 13.62 7.70 3.06
C GLY A 33 13.42 6.29 2.49
N LYS A 34 14.46 5.60 1.98
CA LYS A 34 14.31 4.27 1.37
C LYS A 34 13.64 3.22 2.27
N SER A 35 14.08 3.14 3.53
CA SER A 35 13.49 2.22 4.50
C SER A 35 12.05 2.63 4.88
N ASN A 36 11.66 3.89 4.67
CA ASN A 36 10.29 4.35 4.91
C ASN A 36 9.36 3.90 3.76
N ILE A 37 9.84 3.86 2.50
CA ILE A 37 9.09 3.23 1.39
C ILE A 37 8.82 1.76 1.71
N ARG A 38 9.83 1.03 2.21
CA ARG A 38 9.65 -0.36 2.66
C ARG A 38 8.61 -0.48 3.78
N ASP A 39 8.59 0.46 4.72
CA ASP A 39 7.60 0.47 5.80
C ASP A 39 6.17 0.74 5.28
N ALA A 40 6.00 1.56 4.23
CA ALA A 40 4.70 1.76 3.58
C ALA A 40 4.19 0.47 2.92
N PHE A 41 5.05 -0.27 2.21
CA PHE A 41 4.70 -1.60 1.70
C PHE A 41 4.40 -2.60 2.81
N ARG A 42 5.15 -2.55 3.92
CA ARG A 42 4.89 -3.39 5.09
C ARG A 42 3.52 -3.08 5.69
N PHE A 43 3.11 -1.83 5.74
CA PHE A 43 1.79 -1.43 6.21
C PHE A 43 0.68 -2.03 5.31
N LEU A 44 0.80 -1.89 3.99
CA LEU A 44 -0.12 -2.52 3.02
C LEU A 44 -0.16 -4.05 3.14
N HIS A 45 0.99 -4.71 3.36
CA HIS A 45 1.06 -6.15 3.60
C HIS A 45 0.36 -6.56 4.92
N GLY A 46 0.38 -5.70 5.94
CA GLY A 46 -0.39 -5.92 7.15
C GLY A 46 -1.90 -5.91 6.87
N ILE A 47 -2.36 -4.96 6.05
CA ILE A 47 -3.77 -4.87 5.62
C ILE A 47 -4.16 -6.12 4.85
N SER A 48 -3.33 -6.57 3.89
CA SER A 48 -3.62 -7.77 3.09
C SER A 48 -3.67 -9.05 3.92
N ARG A 49 -3.14 -9.05 5.16
CA ARG A 49 -3.25 -10.16 6.11
C ARG A 49 -4.48 -10.08 7.01
N GLY A 50 -5.32 -9.04 6.86
CA GLY A 50 -6.48 -8.81 7.71
C GLY A 50 -6.12 -8.40 9.14
N TYR A 51 -4.92 -7.85 9.36
CA TYR A 51 -4.52 -7.37 10.68
C TYR A 51 -5.17 -6.01 10.96
N GLN A 52 -5.49 -5.75 12.24
CA GLN A 52 -6.02 -4.45 12.63
C GLN A 52 -4.92 -3.38 12.53
N ILE A 53 -5.30 -2.12 12.27
CA ILE A 53 -4.33 -1.02 12.10
C ILE A 53 -3.38 -0.90 13.29
N ALA A 54 -3.89 -1.05 14.51
CA ALA A 54 -3.07 -1.04 15.72
C ALA A 54 -2.03 -2.19 15.76
N GLU A 55 -2.40 -3.38 15.27
CA GLU A 55 -1.51 -4.54 15.17
C GLU A 55 -0.43 -4.34 14.10
N ILE A 56 -0.81 -3.75 12.96
CA ILE A 56 0.11 -3.47 11.85
C ILE A 56 1.19 -2.50 12.28
N ILE A 57 0.79 -1.42 12.98
CA ILE A 57 1.68 -0.37 13.45
C ILE A 57 2.51 -0.84 14.64
N GLY A 58 1.88 -1.49 15.61
CA GLY A 58 2.47 -1.97 16.86
C GLY A 58 3.09 -3.35 16.71
N GLU A 59 2.37 -4.39 17.12
CA GLU A 59 2.75 -5.79 16.98
C GLU A 59 1.50 -6.67 16.96
N LYS A 60 1.60 -7.87 16.37
CA LYS A 60 0.56 -8.91 16.48
C LYS A 60 1.11 -10.13 17.20
N TYR A 61 0.39 -10.57 18.22
CA TYR A 61 0.63 -11.83 18.90
C TYR A 61 -0.55 -12.79 18.66
N ALA A 62 -0.25 -14.07 18.55
CA ALA A 62 -1.24 -15.15 18.57
C ALA A 62 -0.67 -16.27 19.46
N ASP A 63 -1.46 -16.73 20.43
CA ASP A 63 -1.06 -17.76 21.40
C ASP A 63 0.28 -17.47 22.10
N GLY A 64 0.53 -16.20 22.43
CA GLY A 64 1.78 -15.75 23.06
C GLY A 64 2.99 -15.66 22.13
N VAL A 65 2.83 -16.00 20.84
CA VAL A 65 3.89 -15.95 19.83
C VAL A 65 3.76 -14.71 18.96
N LEU A 66 4.88 -14.00 18.75
CA LEU A 66 4.95 -12.83 17.88
C LEU A 66 4.78 -13.23 16.40
N GLN A 67 3.66 -12.84 15.80
CA GLN A 67 3.32 -13.10 14.39
C GLN A 67 3.71 -11.94 13.47
N TRP A 68 3.73 -10.73 14.01
CA TRP A 68 4.03 -9.52 13.25
C TRP A 68 4.84 -8.55 14.09
N ARG A 69 6.07 -8.28 13.65
CA ARG A 69 6.79 -7.08 14.10
C ARG A 69 6.16 -5.89 13.38
N GLY A 70 5.66 -4.89 14.09
CA GLY A 70 5.03 -3.75 13.42
C GLY A 70 6.01 -2.83 12.71
N ILE A 71 5.54 -1.60 12.50
CA ILE A 71 6.30 -0.58 11.80
C ILE A 71 7.36 -0.02 12.73
N ARG A 72 8.57 0.21 12.20
CA ARG A 72 9.68 0.79 12.95
C ARG A 72 9.25 2.14 13.56
N GLY A 73 9.53 2.34 14.84
CA GLY A 73 9.10 3.54 15.58
C GLY A 73 7.63 3.55 16.01
N GLY A 74 6.86 2.54 15.59
CA GLY A 74 5.44 2.41 15.90
C GLY A 74 4.64 3.65 15.55
N LEU A 75 3.62 3.93 16.35
CA LEU A 75 2.72 5.07 16.14
C LEU A 75 3.42 6.43 16.23
N ARG A 76 4.45 6.54 17.08
CA ARG A 76 5.14 7.82 17.34
C ARG A 76 5.87 8.38 16.13
N GLU A 77 6.30 7.50 15.23
CA GLU A 77 7.10 7.87 14.06
C GLU A 77 6.37 7.60 12.74
N ILE A 78 5.13 7.09 12.75
CA ILE A 78 4.44 6.70 11.52
C ILE A 78 3.96 7.90 10.70
N MET A 79 3.61 9.00 11.38
CA MET A 79 3.15 10.23 10.74
C MET A 79 4.32 11.17 10.44
N PHE A 80 4.16 11.93 9.36
CA PHE A 80 5.02 13.07 9.09
C PHE A 80 4.89 14.11 10.19
N TYR A 81 5.99 14.80 10.49
CA TYR A 81 6.04 15.75 11.58
C TYR A 81 4.97 16.84 11.42
N GLY A 82 4.15 17.02 12.46
CA GLY A 82 3.05 17.99 12.47
C GLY A 82 1.75 17.50 11.82
N SER A 83 1.71 16.31 11.23
CA SER A 83 0.51 15.71 10.66
C SER A 83 -0.30 14.93 11.71
N GLN A 84 -1.62 14.93 11.56
CA GLN A 84 -2.55 14.13 12.39
C GLN A 84 -3.11 12.91 11.64
N SER A 85 -2.88 12.85 10.33
CA SER A 85 -3.24 11.72 9.48
C SER A 85 -2.13 11.39 8.49
N PHE A 86 -2.11 10.15 8.02
CA PHE A 86 -1.32 9.72 6.88
C PHE A 86 -2.17 8.89 5.93
N ALA A 87 -1.82 8.89 4.64
CA ALA A 87 -2.50 8.08 3.65
C ALA A 87 -1.52 7.30 2.78
N ILE A 88 -1.93 6.09 2.41
CA ILE A 88 -1.22 5.27 1.43
C ILE A 88 -2.23 4.85 0.37
N GLU A 89 -1.82 5.05 -0.88
CA GLU A 89 -2.58 4.69 -2.06
C GLU A 89 -1.71 3.81 -2.94
N VAL A 90 -2.30 2.75 -3.49
CA VAL A 90 -1.62 1.79 -4.34
C VAL A 90 -2.47 1.46 -5.55
N GLU A 91 -1.83 1.43 -6.72
CA GLU A 91 -2.43 0.92 -7.94
C GLU A 91 -1.89 -0.48 -8.23
N ILE A 92 -2.81 -1.40 -8.50
CA ILE A 92 -2.52 -2.81 -8.71
C ILE A 92 -3.23 -3.25 -9.99
N VAL A 93 -2.46 -3.77 -10.92
CA VAL A 93 -3.02 -4.46 -12.10
C VAL A 93 -3.04 -5.95 -11.83
N ALA A 94 -4.22 -6.56 -11.89
CA ALA A 94 -4.40 -8.00 -11.66
C ALA A 94 -5.44 -8.56 -12.64
N PRO A 95 -5.38 -9.86 -12.97
CA PRO A 95 -6.46 -10.49 -13.72
C PRO A 95 -7.78 -10.38 -12.94
N ASN A 96 -8.90 -10.43 -13.66
CA ASN A 96 -10.22 -10.49 -13.04
C ASN A 96 -10.28 -11.64 -12.01
N PRO A 97 -10.53 -11.35 -10.72
CA PRO A 97 -10.51 -12.35 -9.65
C PRO A 97 -11.71 -13.30 -9.71
N ASP A 98 -12.77 -12.96 -10.46
CA ASP A 98 -13.96 -13.79 -10.61
C ASP A 98 -14.44 -13.80 -12.06
N PRO A 99 -13.94 -14.72 -12.91
CA PRO A 99 -14.40 -14.84 -14.29
C PRO A 99 -15.87 -15.27 -14.37
N ASP A 100 -16.38 -16.02 -13.39
CA ASP A 100 -17.72 -16.63 -13.40
C ASP A 100 -18.83 -15.66 -12.97
N LEU A 101 -18.56 -14.69 -12.08
CA LEU A 101 -19.52 -13.65 -11.67
C LEU A 101 -19.63 -12.49 -12.66
N SER A 102 -18.81 -12.49 -13.70
CA SER A 102 -18.59 -11.34 -14.56
C SER A 102 -19.25 -11.62 -15.91
N ALA A 103 -20.57 -11.37 -16.01
CA ALA A 103 -21.40 -11.78 -17.15
C ALA A 103 -20.98 -11.25 -18.54
N ASN A 104 -19.93 -10.42 -18.64
CA ASN A 104 -19.48 -9.77 -19.87
C ASN A 104 -17.95 -9.68 -20.03
N TRP A 105 -17.12 -10.32 -19.19
CA TRP A 105 -15.66 -10.13 -19.23
C TRP A 105 -14.97 -11.43 -19.66
N SER A 106 -14.00 -11.31 -20.55
CA SER A 106 -13.28 -12.47 -21.09
C SER A 106 -12.24 -12.97 -20.11
N GLU A 107 -12.00 -14.29 -20.10
CA GLU A 107 -10.90 -14.91 -19.35
C GLU A 107 -9.55 -14.26 -19.76
N GLY A 108 -8.79 -13.75 -18.79
CA GLY A 108 -7.49 -13.10 -19.04
C GLY A 108 -7.52 -11.57 -19.11
N GLU A 109 -8.67 -10.91 -18.98
CA GLU A 109 -8.74 -9.45 -18.90
C GLU A 109 -8.11 -8.90 -17.62
N LEU A 110 -7.33 -7.84 -17.78
CA LEU A 110 -6.63 -7.17 -16.68
C LEU A 110 -7.47 -6.01 -16.15
N LEU A 111 -7.58 -5.94 -14.83
CA LEU A 111 -8.24 -4.87 -14.11
C LEU A 111 -7.21 -4.02 -13.40
N ASN A 112 -7.41 -2.70 -13.41
CA ASN A 112 -6.65 -1.77 -12.59
C ASN A 112 -7.43 -1.44 -11.32
N PHE A 113 -6.87 -1.80 -10.18
CA PHE A 113 -7.41 -1.52 -8.86
C PHE A 113 -6.66 -0.35 -8.25
N THR A 114 -7.37 0.66 -7.77
CA THR A 114 -6.79 1.72 -6.93
C THR A 114 -7.33 1.58 -5.52
N TYR A 115 -6.46 1.19 -4.59
CA TYR A 115 -6.78 1.12 -3.17
C TYR A 115 -6.16 2.30 -2.45
N ARG A 116 -6.95 2.97 -1.61
CA ARG A 116 -6.49 4.08 -0.77
C ARG A 116 -7.03 3.93 0.63
N ILE A 117 -6.16 4.15 1.61
CA ILE A 117 -6.52 4.23 3.03
C ILE A 117 -5.87 5.45 3.68
N GLU A 118 -6.65 6.19 4.46
CA GLU A 118 -6.18 7.29 5.30
C GLU A 118 -6.43 6.95 6.77
N ILE A 119 -5.39 7.06 7.58
CA ILE A 119 -5.41 6.80 9.02
C ILE A 119 -5.26 8.12 9.76
N ILE A 120 -6.07 8.33 10.79
CA ILE A 120 -6.02 9.48 11.70
C ILE A 120 -5.72 9.00 13.12
N THR A 121 -5.01 9.83 13.88
CA THR A 121 -4.87 9.68 15.34
C THR A 121 -5.31 10.98 15.99
N THR A 122 -6.01 10.91 17.11
CA THR A 122 -6.32 12.10 17.90
C THR A 122 -5.34 12.22 19.07
N PRO A 123 -5.01 13.45 19.51
CA PRO A 123 -4.17 13.66 20.69
C PRO A 123 -4.76 13.03 21.96
N GLU A 124 -6.10 12.94 22.02
CA GLU A 124 -6.85 12.43 23.16
C GLU A 124 -6.95 10.90 23.19
N ASN A 125 -6.90 10.26 22.02
CA ASN A 125 -6.90 8.81 21.88
C ASN A 125 -5.88 8.40 20.80
N PRO A 126 -4.69 7.94 21.20
CA PRO A 126 -3.64 7.55 20.25
C PRO A 126 -3.96 6.24 19.51
N THR A 127 -5.18 5.70 19.64
CA THR A 127 -5.56 4.55 18.82
C THR A 127 -5.66 5.00 17.35
N PRO A 128 -4.93 4.37 16.42
CA PRO A 128 -5.03 4.71 15.01
C PRO A 128 -6.40 4.27 14.46
N LEU A 129 -7.12 5.21 13.84
CA LEU A 129 -8.45 4.99 13.28
C LEU A 129 -8.44 5.19 11.76
N ILE A 130 -9.28 4.45 11.05
CA ILE A 130 -9.49 4.67 9.62
C ILE A 130 -10.36 5.92 9.47
N LYS A 131 -9.80 6.95 8.83
CA LYS A 131 -10.52 8.18 8.48
C LYS A 131 -11.29 8.02 7.18
N SER A 132 -10.66 7.40 6.18
CA SER A 132 -11.28 7.04 4.91
C SER A 132 -10.60 5.82 4.32
N GLU A 133 -11.37 5.03 3.56
CA GLU A 133 -10.88 3.87 2.84
C GLU A 133 -11.71 3.71 1.57
N SER A 134 -11.04 3.43 0.45
CA SER A 134 -11.70 3.27 -0.85
C SER A 134 -10.95 2.27 -1.71
N LEU A 135 -11.70 1.47 -2.46
CA LEU A 135 -11.21 0.62 -3.52
C LEU A 135 -12.01 0.95 -4.79
N THR A 136 -11.32 1.35 -5.86
CA THR A 136 -11.92 1.49 -7.18
C THR A 136 -11.31 0.47 -8.12
N CYS A 137 -12.09 0.06 -9.12
CA CYS A 137 -11.67 -0.89 -10.14
C CYS A 137 -12.09 -0.35 -11.50
N VAL A 138 -11.17 -0.38 -12.46
CA VAL A 138 -11.41 0.03 -13.85
C VAL A 138 -10.86 -1.04 -14.78
N HIS A 139 -11.63 -1.38 -15.81
CA HIS A 139 -11.19 -2.28 -16.86
C HIS A 139 -10.10 -1.63 -17.71
N ILE A 140 -9.06 -2.40 -18.07
CA ILE A 140 -8.01 -1.93 -18.97
C ILE A 140 -8.40 -2.34 -20.40
N GLU A 141 -8.95 -1.40 -21.16
CA GLU A 141 -9.19 -1.61 -22.59
C GLU A 141 -7.85 -1.69 -23.34
N ASN A 142 -7.63 -2.78 -24.09
CA ASN A 142 -6.43 -3.07 -24.88
C ASN A 142 -5.13 -3.18 -24.05
N PRO A 143 -4.75 -4.39 -23.59
CA PRO A 143 -3.41 -4.59 -23.05
C PRO A 143 -2.42 -4.35 -24.20
N ILE A 144 -1.63 -3.28 -24.07
CA ILE A 144 -0.58 -2.87 -25.01
C ILE A 144 0.14 -4.11 -25.54
N GLU A 145 0.16 -4.28 -26.87
CA GLU A 145 0.87 -5.37 -27.54
C GLU A 145 2.30 -5.49 -26.98
N PRO A 146 2.82 -6.70 -26.75
CA PRO A 146 4.20 -6.86 -26.38
C PRO A 146 5.05 -6.27 -27.52
N VAL A 147 5.78 -5.19 -27.23
CA VAL A 147 6.83 -4.69 -28.12
C VAL A 147 7.81 -5.83 -28.27
N SER A 148 7.75 -6.52 -29.41
CA SER A 148 8.68 -7.56 -29.79
C SER A 148 10.06 -6.92 -29.88
N TYR A 149 10.90 -7.19 -28.90
CA TYR A 149 12.34 -7.02 -29.08
C TYR A 149 12.76 -8.06 -30.13
N LEU A 150 12.81 -7.63 -31.39
CA LEU A 150 13.56 -8.33 -32.44
C LEU A 150 15.03 -8.33 -31.99
N LEU A 151 15.52 -9.50 -31.60
CA LEU A 151 16.94 -9.86 -31.64
C LEU A 151 17.28 -10.42 -33.01
#